data_AF-A0AAV3ZAY5-F1
#
_entry.id   AF-A0AAV3ZAY5-F1
#
_cell.length_a   1.000
_cell.length_b   1.000
_cell.length_c   1.000
_cell.angle_alpha   90.00
_cell.angle_beta   90.00
_cell.angle_gamma   90.00
#
_symmetry.space_group_name_H-M   'P 1'
#
loop_
_entity.id
_entity.type
_entity.pdbx_description
1 polymer ?
#
loop_
_entity_poly.entity_id
_entity_poly.type
_entity_poly.pdbx_seq_one_letter_code
_entity_poly.pdbx_strand_id
1 'polypeptide(L)'
;MLPGDIIGAALNNLEDLVRMPTGCGEQNMIGFVSNILVQKYLYSIENLQETTRQAALKHMEIGYQRAINYRHKDGSFSAFGDKDPKGSVWLTSFVVKSFAQAKKHIFIDEKDLNRSVDFLVQSQLDTGCFRETGKVFSSYMMGGLGQGWGQKTRRSPQGALTAYVLMALMEAGADTHV
;
A
#
# COMPACT_ATOMS: atom_id res chain seq x y z
N MET A 1 14.33 0.58 32.72
CA MET A 1 14.56 0.93 31.31
C MET A 1 13.20 0.84 30.62
N LEU A 2 12.65 1.97 30.18
CA LEU A 2 11.33 2.01 29.55
C LEU A 2 11.40 1.30 28.18
N PRO A 3 10.39 0.49 27.81
CA PRO A 3 10.34 -0.16 26.50
C PRO A 3 10.01 0.88 25.43
N GLY A 4 11.04 1.56 24.93
CA GLY A 4 10.96 2.49 23.80
C GLY A 4 10.93 1.78 22.43
N ASP A 5 10.99 0.45 22.41
CA ASP A 5 11.02 -0.35 21.19
C ASP A 5 9.71 -1.12 21.03
N ILE A 6 8.70 -0.42 20.53
CA ILE A 6 7.37 -0.97 20.21
C ILE A 6 7.52 -2.06 19.14
N ILE A 7 8.52 -1.94 18.27
CA ILE A 7 8.78 -2.93 17.23
C ILE A 7 9.50 -4.13 17.87
N GLY A 8 10.50 -3.93 18.73
CA GLY A 8 11.28 -4.99 19.39
C GLY A 8 10.44 -6.08 20.07
N ALA A 9 9.32 -5.72 20.70
CA ALA A 9 8.39 -6.69 21.29
C ALA A 9 7.62 -7.53 20.24
N ALA A 10 7.27 -6.95 19.09
CA ALA A 10 6.67 -7.66 17.96
C ALA A 10 7.69 -8.51 17.17
N LEU A 11 8.99 -8.29 17.40
CA LEU A 11 10.09 -8.85 16.60
C LEU A 11 10.86 -9.98 17.27
N ASN A 12 10.51 -10.36 18.50
CA ASN A 12 10.98 -11.61 19.09
C ASN A 12 10.68 -12.82 18.16
N ASN A 13 9.70 -12.69 17.26
CA ASN A 13 9.43 -13.62 16.15
C ASN A 13 9.34 -12.89 14.79
N LEU A 14 10.45 -12.30 14.34
CA LEU A 14 10.53 -11.65 13.02
C LEU A 14 10.03 -12.54 11.86
N GLU A 15 10.21 -13.85 11.99
CA GLU A 15 9.75 -14.88 11.06
C GLU A 15 8.22 -14.91 10.92
N ASP A 16 7.46 -14.58 11.98
CA ASP A 16 5.99 -14.53 11.95
C ASP A 16 5.44 -13.32 11.17
N LEU A 17 6.28 -12.31 10.95
CA LEU A 17 5.98 -11.13 10.14
C LEU A 17 6.31 -11.35 8.66
N VAL A 18 7.15 -12.33 8.32
CA VAL A 18 7.40 -12.76 6.95
C VAL A 18 6.17 -13.54 6.46
N ARG A 19 5.25 -12.83 5.81
CA ARG A 19 3.97 -13.38 5.40
C ARG A 19 3.87 -13.53 3.90
N MET A 20 3.47 -14.72 3.44
CA MET A 20 3.16 -14.91 2.04
C MET A 20 1.91 -14.07 1.65
N PRO A 21 2.01 -13.20 0.63
CA PRO A 21 0.87 -12.41 0.14
C PRO A 21 -0.21 -13.33 -0.43
N THR A 22 -1.42 -13.32 0.13
CA THR A 22 -2.52 -14.21 -0.28
C THR A 22 -3.86 -13.49 -0.20
N GLY A 23 -4.91 -14.12 -0.74
CA GLY A 23 -6.27 -13.61 -0.63
C GLY A 23 -6.66 -12.63 -1.73
N CYS A 24 -7.59 -11.73 -1.43
CA CYS A 24 -8.00 -10.64 -2.32
C CYS A 24 -6.94 -9.53 -2.40
N GLY A 25 -7.09 -8.56 -3.31
CA GLY A 25 -6.10 -7.49 -3.53
C GLY A 25 -5.71 -6.76 -2.25
N GLU A 26 -6.67 -6.53 -1.36
CA GLU A 26 -6.45 -5.97 -0.02
C GLU A 26 -5.53 -6.84 0.85
N GLN A 27 -5.87 -8.11 1.02
CA GLN A 27 -5.12 -9.07 1.84
C GLN A 27 -3.72 -9.34 1.27
N ASN A 28 -3.61 -9.39 -0.06
CA ASN A 28 -2.34 -9.51 -0.75
C ASN A 28 -1.40 -8.35 -0.38
N MET A 29 -1.93 -7.12 -0.35
CA MET A 29 -1.13 -5.96 0.00
C MET A 29 -0.73 -5.90 1.48
N ILE A 30 -1.53 -6.44 2.40
CA ILE A 30 -1.11 -6.59 3.81
C ILE A 30 0.16 -7.44 3.89
N GLY A 31 0.15 -8.62 3.26
CA GLY A 31 1.33 -9.50 3.24
C GLY A 31 2.53 -8.83 2.58
N PHE A 32 2.30 -8.13 1.45
CA PHE A 32 3.37 -7.41 0.75
C PHE A 32 4.03 -6.35 1.63
N VAL A 33 3.24 -5.50 2.29
CA VAL A 33 3.77 -4.44 3.17
C VAL A 33 4.47 -5.00 4.41
N SER A 34 3.97 -6.10 4.99
CA SER A 34 4.67 -6.78 6.10
C SER A 34 6.10 -7.17 5.71
N ASN A 35 6.30 -7.72 4.50
CA ASN A 35 7.65 -8.09 4.05
C ASN A 35 8.56 -6.87 3.81
N ILE A 36 8.02 -5.74 3.32
CA ILE A 36 8.77 -4.48 3.21
C ILE A 36 9.24 -4.01 4.59
N LEU A 37 8.36 -4.08 5.59
CA LEU A 37 8.68 -3.66 6.96
C LEU A 37 9.79 -4.53 7.56
N VAL A 38 9.73 -5.84 7.34
CA VAL A 38 10.79 -6.78 7.74
C VAL A 38 12.13 -6.41 7.09
N GLN A 39 12.16 -6.13 5.79
CA GLN A 39 13.39 -5.69 5.11
C GLN A 39 13.96 -4.39 5.69
N LYS A 40 13.10 -3.39 5.92
CA LYS A 40 13.52 -2.11 6.52
C LYS A 40 14.10 -2.31 7.91
N TYR A 41 13.47 -3.17 8.71
CA TYR A 41 13.93 -3.44 10.07
C TYR A 41 15.28 -4.16 10.08
N LEU A 42 15.41 -5.28 9.33
CA LEU A 42 16.67 -6.02 9.23
C LEU A 42 17.84 -5.13 8.80
N TYR A 43 17.57 -4.22 7.86
CA TYR A 43 18.56 -3.22 7.43
C TYR A 43 18.95 -2.25 8.55
N SER A 44 17.97 -1.78 9.34
CA SER A 44 18.20 -0.79 10.40
C SER A 44 19.01 -1.29 11.60
N ILE A 45 18.94 -2.60 11.90
CA ILE A 45 19.65 -3.20 13.02
C ILE A 45 20.95 -3.93 12.61
N GLU A 46 21.37 -3.76 11.35
CA GLU A 46 22.55 -4.43 10.77
C GLU A 46 22.56 -5.96 10.98
N ASN A 47 21.37 -6.57 11.08
CA ASN A 47 21.24 -7.99 11.39
C ASN A 47 21.07 -8.80 10.11
N LEU A 48 22.03 -9.68 9.85
CA LEU A 48 22.13 -10.49 8.65
C LEU A 48 21.44 -11.85 8.83
N GLN A 49 20.14 -11.83 9.16
CA GLN A 49 19.31 -13.03 9.11
C GLN A 49 18.96 -13.36 7.65
N GLU A 50 19.95 -13.89 6.92
CA GLU A 50 19.91 -14.03 5.46
C GLU A 50 18.73 -14.88 4.96
N THR A 51 18.37 -15.94 5.69
CA THR A 51 17.21 -16.79 5.36
C THR A 51 15.90 -16.00 5.39
N THR A 52 15.67 -15.24 6.46
CA THR A 52 14.50 -14.37 6.64
C THR A 52 14.47 -13.27 5.60
N ARG A 53 15.63 -12.68 5.30
CA ARG A 53 15.77 -11.65 4.27
C ARG A 53 15.40 -12.19 2.88
N GLN A 54 15.93 -13.33 2.48
CA GLN A 54 15.64 -13.95 1.19
C GLN A 54 14.17 -14.36 1.07
N ALA A 55 13.59 -14.91 2.14
CA ALA A 55 12.17 -15.25 2.20
C ALA A 55 11.28 -14.01 1.99
N ALA A 56 11.57 -12.91 2.69
CA ALA A 56 10.82 -11.67 2.55
C ALA A 56 10.97 -11.06 1.13
N LEU A 57 12.16 -11.08 0.52
CA LEU A 57 12.35 -10.62 -0.86
C LEU A 57 11.51 -11.45 -1.85
N LYS A 58 11.58 -12.78 -1.76
CA LYS A 58 10.78 -13.69 -2.59
C LYS A 58 9.28 -13.46 -2.42
N HIS A 59 8.83 -13.25 -1.19
CA HIS A 59 7.43 -12.94 -0.91
C HIS A 59 7.01 -11.58 -1.46
N MET A 60 7.89 -10.57 -1.45
CA MET A 60 7.63 -9.29 -2.10
C MET A 60 7.45 -9.47 -3.61
N GLU A 61 8.34 -10.20 -4.29
CA GLU A 61 8.22 -10.46 -5.73
C GLU A 61 6.88 -11.14 -6.07
N ILE A 62 6.50 -12.17 -5.31
CA ILE A 62 5.21 -12.85 -5.47
C ILE A 62 4.05 -11.88 -5.23
N GLY A 63 4.14 -11.04 -4.20
CA GLY A 63 3.10 -10.07 -3.85
C GLY A 63 2.92 -9.00 -4.91
N TYR A 64 4.00 -8.53 -5.53
CA TYR A 64 3.98 -7.61 -6.66
C TYR A 64 3.26 -8.23 -7.86
N GLN A 65 3.70 -9.42 -8.30
CA GLN A 65 3.07 -10.13 -9.42
C GLN A 65 1.58 -10.42 -9.17
N ARG A 66 1.22 -10.77 -7.93
CA ARG A 66 -0.19 -10.97 -7.53
C ARG A 66 -0.98 -9.68 -7.54
N ALA A 67 -0.41 -8.59 -7.02
CA ALA A 67 -1.08 -7.30 -6.92
C ALA A 67 -1.53 -6.82 -8.31
N ILE A 68 -0.70 -6.97 -9.34
CA ILE A 68 -1.03 -6.56 -10.72
C ILE A 68 -2.32 -7.20 -11.25
N ASN A 69 -2.70 -8.40 -10.79
CA ASN A 69 -3.96 -9.05 -11.18
C ASN A 69 -5.22 -8.34 -10.64
N TYR A 70 -5.07 -7.45 -9.67
CA TYR A 70 -6.16 -6.65 -9.11
C TYR A 70 -6.21 -5.23 -9.68
N ARG A 71 -5.39 -4.94 -10.69
CA ARG A 71 -5.35 -3.65 -11.36
C ARG A 71 -6.34 -3.64 -12.54
N HIS A 72 -7.14 -2.58 -12.60
CA HIS A 72 -8.05 -2.26 -13.68
C HIS A 72 -7.32 -1.70 -14.90
N LYS A 73 -8.01 -1.66 -16.03
CA LYS A 73 -7.48 -1.08 -17.28
C LYS A 73 -7.14 0.42 -17.17
N ASP A 74 -7.82 1.15 -16.31
CA ASP A 74 -7.54 2.57 -16.06
C ASP A 74 -6.32 2.79 -15.14
N GLY A 75 -5.73 1.72 -14.59
CA GLY A 75 -4.58 1.80 -13.67
C GLY A 75 -4.96 1.77 -12.19
N SER A 76 -6.25 1.82 -11.85
CA SER A 76 -6.74 1.73 -10.48
C SER A 76 -6.68 0.31 -9.92
N PHE A 77 -6.67 0.15 -8.60
CA PHE A 77 -6.75 -1.15 -7.93
C PHE A 77 -8.06 -1.28 -7.15
N SER A 78 -8.60 -2.50 -7.09
CA SER A 78 -9.73 -2.84 -6.21
C SER A 78 -9.46 -4.17 -5.49
N ALA A 79 -10.32 -4.54 -4.53
CA ALA A 79 -10.16 -5.79 -3.80
C ALA A 79 -10.26 -7.03 -4.70
N PHE A 80 -11.09 -6.98 -5.74
CA PHE A 80 -11.35 -8.11 -6.64
C PHE A 80 -10.98 -7.85 -8.11
N GLY A 81 -10.21 -6.80 -8.39
CA GLY A 81 -9.81 -6.41 -9.75
C GLY A 81 -11.03 -6.16 -10.64
N ASP A 82 -10.99 -6.64 -11.88
CA ASP A 82 -12.05 -6.48 -12.89
C ASP A 82 -13.44 -7.01 -12.47
N LYS A 83 -13.54 -7.76 -11.37
CA LYS A 83 -14.85 -8.16 -10.80
C LYS A 83 -15.56 -6.99 -10.11
N ASP A 84 -14.83 -5.99 -9.64
CA ASP A 84 -15.41 -4.76 -9.13
C ASP A 84 -15.67 -3.80 -10.30
N PRO A 85 -16.75 -3.01 -10.28
CA PRO A 85 -17.05 -2.08 -11.38
C PRO A 85 -16.12 -0.85 -11.41
N LYS A 86 -15.42 -0.55 -10.30
CA LYS A 86 -14.55 0.62 -10.14
C LYS A 86 -13.41 0.32 -9.18
N GLY A 87 -12.23 0.88 -9.46
CA GLY A 87 -11.12 0.90 -8.52
C GLY A 87 -11.28 1.92 -7.41
N SER A 88 -10.52 1.70 -6.34
CA SER A 88 -10.48 2.54 -5.16
C SER A 88 -9.29 3.50 -5.20
N VAL A 89 -9.53 4.78 -4.92
CA VAL A 89 -8.47 5.79 -4.82
C VAL A 89 -7.55 5.47 -3.65
N TRP A 90 -8.12 5.16 -2.48
CA TRP A 90 -7.36 4.77 -1.31
C TRP A 90 -6.50 3.53 -1.57
N LEU A 91 -7.09 2.44 -2.10
CA LEU A 91 -6.33 1.21 -2.34
C LEU A 91 -5.23 1.44 -3.39
N THR A 92 -5.53 2.18 -4.45
CA THR A 92 -4.55 2.52 -5.48
C THR A 92 -3.39 3.32 -4.89
N SER A 93 -3.68 4.33 -4.06
CA SER A 93 -2.62 5.10 -3.37
C SER A 93 -1.80 4.25 -2.40
N PHE A 94 -2.42 3.29 -1.71
CA PHE A 94 -1.71 2.33 -0.86
C PHE A 94 -0.77 1.44 -1.66
N VAL A 95 -1.21 0.95 -2.82
CA VAL A 95 -0.37 0.15 -3.73
C VAL A 95 0.78 0.96 -4.27
N VAL A 96 0.53 2.17 -4.81
CA VAL A 96 1.55 3.07 -5.35
C VAL A 96 2.63 3.36 -4.31
N LYS A 97 2.22 3.76 -3.10
CA LYS A 97 3.14 4.00 -1.97
C LYS A 97 3.98 2.76 -1.65
N SER A 98 3.33 1.60 -1.55
CA SER A 98 4.00 0.34 -1.21
C SER A 98 5.01 -0.09 -2.29
N PHE A 99 4.65 0.06 -3.56
CA PHE A 99 5.54 -0.24 -4.69
C PHE A 99 6.74 0.69 -4.74
N ALA A 100 6.52 2.00 -4.53
CA ALA A 100 7.61 2.97 -4.44
C ALA A 100 8.61 2.59 -3.34
N GLN A 101 8.13 2.20 -2.16
CA GLN A 101 8.97 1.70 -1.08
C GLN A 101 9.64 0.35 -1.39
N ALA A 102 9.06 -0.48 -2.23
CA ALA A 102 9.60 -1.78 -2.61
C ALA A 102 10.71 -1.69 -3.67
N LYS A 103 10.76 -0.61 -4.48
CA LYS A 103 11.78 -0.39 -5.54
C LYS A 103 13.23 -0.51 -5.05
N LYS A 104 13.48 -0.20 -3.78
CA LYS A 104 14.80 -0.33 -3.14
C LYS A 104 15.20 -1.76 -2.78
N HIS A 105 14.28 -2.72 -2.89
CA HIS A 105 14.48 -4.11 -2.48
C HIS A 105 14.25 -5.10 -3.63
N ILE A 106 13.27 -4.84 -4.49
CA ILE A 106 12.91 -5.71 -5.63
C ILE A 106 12.69 -4.87 -6.90
N PHE A 107 12.70 -5.55 -8.05
CA PHE A 107 12.32 -4.93 -9.31
C PHE A 107 10.81 -4.66 -9.36
N ILE A 108 10.44 -3.43 -9.73
CA ILE A 108 9.07 -2.98 -9.99
C ILE A 108 9.11 -2.26 -11.34
N ASP A 109 8.24 -2.63 -12.28
CA ASP A 109 8.15 -1.97 -13.58
C ASP A 109 7.64 -0.52 -13.40
N GLU A 110 8.41 0.46 -13.87
CA GLU A 110 8.03 1.86 -13.79
C GLU A 110 6.78 2.18 -14.60
N LYS A 111 6.53 1.44 -15.69
CA LYS A 111 5.30 1.58 -16.47
C LYS A 111 4.09 1.17 -15.64
N ASP A 112 4.24 0.15 -14.81
CA ASP A 112 3.16 -0.30 -13.94
C ASP A 112 2.84 0.72 -12.85
N LEU A 113 3.88 1.30 -12.26
CA LEU A 113 3.75 2.35 -11.25
C LEU A 113 3.13 3.62 -11.86
N ASN A 114 3.67 4.08 -12.99
CA ASN A 114 3.23 5.31 -13.66
C ASN A 114 1.76 5.24 -14.08
N ARG A 115 1.29 4.09 -14.59
CA ARG A 115 -0.13 3.91 -14.94
C ARG A 115 -1.06 4.15 -13.74
N SER A 116 -0.66 3.71 -12.56
CA SER A 116 -1.45 3.90 -11.34
C SER A 116 -1.29 5.30 -10.75
N VAL A 117 -0.13 5.94 -10.93
CA VAL A 117 0.09 7.37 -10.63
C VAL A 117 -0.80 8.24 -11.51
N ASP A 118 -0.85 7.99 -12.81
CA ASP A 118 -1.69 8.73 -13.77
C ASP A 118 -3.16 8.66 -13.38
N PHE A 119 -3.65 7.48 -12.99
CA PHE A 119 -5.00 7.31 -12.46
C PHE A 119 -5.25 8.19 -11.22
N LEU A 120 -4.30 8.23 -10.29
CA LEU A 120 -4.43 9.04 -9.08
C LEU A 120 -4.49 10.51 -9.46
N VAL A 121 -3.57 11.02 -10.28
CA VAL A 121 -3.55 12.43 -10.72
C VAL A 121 -4.87 12.79 -11.42
N GLN A 122 -5.38 11.93 -12.30
CA GLN A 122 -6.67 12.14 -13.00
C GLN A 122 -7.89 12.07 -12.06
N SER A 123 -7.72 11.47 -10.87
CA SER A 123 -8.77 11.38 -9.85
C SER A 123 -8.82 12.62 -8.93
N GLN A 124 -7.94 13.61 -9.13
CA GLN A 124 -7.95 14.87 -8.40
C GLN A 124 -9.13 15.73 -8.84
N LEU A 125 -9.84 16.33 -7.88
CA LEU A 125 -10.89 17.30 -8.15
C LEU A 125 -10.29 18.68 -8.43
N ASP A 126 -11.05 19.58 -9.06
CA ASP A 126 -10.65 20.99 -9.31
C ASP A 126 -10.24 21.73 -8.02
N THR A 127 -10.71 21.28 -6.86
CA THR A 127 -10.34 21.83 -5.55
C THR A 127 -8.98 21.32 -5.04
N GLY A 128 -8.30 20.46 -5.79
CA GLY A 128 -7.08 19.75 -5.39
C GLY A 128 -7.30 18.54 -4.48
N CYS A 129 -8.55 18.26 -4.06
CA CYS A 129 -8.90 17.17 -3.15
C CYS A 129 -9.11 15.84 -3.90
N PHE A 130 -8.97 14.74 -3.17
CA PHE A 130 -9.32 13.40 -3.65
C PHE A 130 -10.60 12.87 -3.01
N ARG A 131 -11.41 12.16 -3.81
CA ARG A 131 -12.62 11.46 -3.34
C ARG A 131 -12.54 9.99 -3.72
N GLU A 132 -12.93 9.13 -2.79
CA GLU A 132 -13.02 7.70 -3.04
C GLU A 132 -14.08 7.36 -4.09
N THR A 133 -13.74 6.43 -4.99
CA THR A 133 -14.56 6.00 -6.12
C THR A 133 -14.94 4.52 -6.05
N GLY A 134 -14.19 3.73 -5.28
CA GLY A 134 -14.35 2.28 -5.18
C GLY A 134 -14.86 1.84 -3.81
N LYS A 135 -14.96 0.52 -3.66
CA LYS A 135 -15.23 -0.10 -2.36
C LYS A 135 -13.93 -0.59 -1.76
N VAL A 136 -13.72 -0.26 -0.49
CA VAL A 136 -12.69 -0.85 0.36
C VAL A 136 -13.43 -1.71 1.38
N PHE A 137 -13.12 -3.01 1.42
CA PHE A 137 -13.85 -3.98 2.22
C PHE A 137 -13.26 -4.10 3.63
N SER A 138 -11.94 -3.91 3.76
CA SER A 138 -11.27 -3.91 5.06
C SER A 138 -11.08 -2.50 5.61
N SER A 139 -12.02 -2.04 6.43
CA SER A 139 -11.90 -0.78 7.18
C SER A 139 -10.68 -0.75 8.12
N TYR A 140 -10.19 -1.92 8.53
CA TYR A 140 -8.97 -2.07 9.34
C TYR A 140 -7.72 -1.55 8.62
N MET A 141 -7.58 -1.81 7.31
CA MET A 141 -6.41 -1.34 6.56
C MET A 141 -6.41 0.17 6.34
N MET A 142 -7.59 0.79 6.34
CA MET A 142 -7.74 2.23 6.24
C MET A 142 -7.33 2.95 7.54
N GLY A 143 -7.08 2.23 8.64
CA GLY A 143 -6.69 2.82 9.93
C GLY A 143 -7.70 3.85 10.41
N GLY A 144 -7.22 5.04 10.81
CA GLY A 144 -8.07 6.15 11.26
C GLY A 144 -9.03 6.70 10.19
N LEU A 145 -8.81 6.38 8.91
CA LEU A 145 -9.75 6.73 7.83
C LEU A 145 -11.02 5.88 7.95
N GLY A 146 -10.88 4.59 8.28
CA GLY A 146 -11.94 3.58 8.26
C GLY A 146 -13.15 3.88 9.13
N GLN A 147 -12.98 4.65 10.22
CA GLN A 147 -14.06 4.97 11.17
C GLN A 147 -15.13 5.94 10.60
N GLY A 148 -14.94 6.49 9.40
CA GLY A 148 -15.92 7.36 8.73
C GLY A 148 -16.37 6.87 7.34
N TRP A 149 -15.84 5.76 6.84
CA TRP A 149 -16.18 5.24 5.50
C TRP A 149 -17.39 4.30 5.59
N GLY A 150 -18.51 4.68 4.96
CA GLY A 150 -19.75 3.89 4.91
C GLY A 150 -20.87 4.36 5.84
N GLN A 151 -20.59 5.25 6.81
CA GLN A 151 -21.64 5.99 7.50
C GLN A 151 -22.10 7.17 6.63
N LYS A 152 -23.42 7.42 6.59
CA LYS A 152 -24.03 8.67 6.06
C LYS A 152 -23.68 9.88 6.94
N THR A 153 -22.44 10.02 7.38
CA THR A 153 -21.94 11.22 8.05
C THR A 153 -21.49 12.20 6.96
N ARG A 154 -21.95 13.45 7.07
CA ARG A 154 -21.82 14.55 6.08
C ARG A 154 -20.38 14.93 5.67
N ARG A 155 -19.35 14.26 6.21
CA ARG A 155 -17.94 14.47 5.89
C ARG A 155 -17.24 13.10 5.81
N SER A 156 -17.18 12.51 4.62
CA SER A 156 -16.07 11.62 4.29
C SER A 156 -14.77 12.39 4.61
N PRO A 157 -13.75 11.80 5.27
CA PRO A 157 -12.53 12.52 5.62
C PRO A 157 -11.67 12.77 4.37
N GLN A 158 -12.16 13.64 3.48
CA GLN A 158 -11.52 14.03 2.22
C GLN A 158 -10.12 14.56 2.46
N GLY A 159 -9.92 15.34 3.53
CA GLY A 159 -8.59 15.84 3.90
C GLY A 159 -7.59 14.73 4.21
N ALA A 160 -8.01 13.69 4.93
CA ALA A 160 -7.10 12.61 5.31
C ALA A 160 -6.81 11.66 4.14
N LEU A 161 -7.80 11.39 3.27
CA LEU A 161 -7.56 10.70 1.99
C LEU A 161 -6.62 11.51 1.10
N THR A 162 -6.86 12.82 0.98
CA THR A 162 -6.03 13.72 0.17
C THR A 162 -4.59 13.73 0.67
N ALA A 163 -4.37 13.92 1.97
CA ALA A 163 -3.04 13.87 2.56
C ALA A 163 -2.35 12.51 2.29
N TYR A 164 -3.11 11.42 2.37
CA TYR A 164 -2.59 10.09 2.10
C TYR A 164 -2.19 9.87 0.63
N VAL A 165 -3.02 10.31 -0.31
CA VAL A 165 -2.72 10.25 -1.75
C VAL A 165 -1.49 11.10 -2.07
N LEU A 166 -1.40 12.32 -1.53
CA LEU A 166 -0.24 13.17 -1.73
C LEU A 166 1.05 12.54 -1.18
N MET A 167 1.01 11.93 0.01
CA MET A 167 2.15 11.16 0.53
C MET A 167 2.56 10.00 -0.39
N ALA A 168 1.59 9.29 -0.97
CA ALA A 168 1.86 8.20 -1.91
C ALA A 168 2.52 8.70 -3.20
N LEU A 169 2.03 9.81 -3.76
CA LEU A 169 2.58 10.44 -4.96
C LEU A 169 4.00 10.97 -4.73
N MET A 170 4.24 11.65 -3.62
CA MET A 170 5.58 12.11 -3.23
C MET A 170 6.56 10.94 -3.07
N GLU A 171 6.15 9.85 -2.41
CA GLU A 171 7.01 8.67 -2.28
C GLU A 171 7.30 7.99 -3.62
N ALA A 172 6.36 8.04 -4.58
CA ALA A 172 6.56 7.52 -5.93
C ALA A 172 7.42 8.43 -6.82
N GLY A 173 7.80 9.63 -6.35
CA GLY A 173 8.54 10.61 -7.14
C GLY A 173 7.70 11.29 -8.21
N ALA A 174 6.37 11.29 -8.05
CA ALA A 174 5.48 12.04 -8.93
C ALA A 174 5.42 13.50 -8.47
N ASP A 175 5.90 14.43 -9.30
CA ASP A 175 5.75 15.86 -9.04
C ASP A 175 4.27 16.23 -9.12
N THR A 176 3.65 16.43 -7.96
CA THR A 176 2.36 17.14 -7.89
C THR A 176 2.67 18.62 -8.09
N HIS A 177 2.51 19.13 -9.30
CA HIS A 177 2.46 20.58 -9.53
C HIS A 177 1.20 21.13 -8.84
N VAL A 178 1.36 21.51 -7.58
CA VAL A 178 0.40 22.31 -6.80
C VAL A 178 0.63 23.78 -7.12
#